data_AF-A0A1Y5T3K1-F1
#
_entry.id   AF-A0A1Y5T3K1-F1
#
_cell.length_a   1.000
_cell.length_b   1.000
_cell.length_c   1.000
_cell.angle_alpha   90.00
_cell.angle_beta   90.00
_cell.angle_gamma   90.00
#
_symmetry.space_group_name_H-M   'P 1'
#
loop_
_entity.id
_entity.type
_entity.pdbx_description
1 polymer ?
#
loop_
_entity_poly.entity_id
_entity_poly.type
_entity_poly.pdbx_seq_one_letter_code
_entity_poly.pdbx_strand_id
1 'polypeptide(L)' 'MNDNESKGHGKELKGKGKEMLGKVTGNEKTEAKGEGEQVEGKAQKNVGKAQDALKSDKDR' A
#
# COMPACT_ATOMS: atom_id res chain seq x y z
N MET A 1 23.42 -17.41 10.66
CA MET A 1 22.22 -17.41 9.77
C MET A 1 21.53 -16.10 10.03
N ASN A 2 21.40 -15.26 9.00
CA ASN A 2 21.17 -13.83 9.12
C ASN A 2 19.68 -13.52 9.36
N ASP A 3 19.34 -12.85 10.46
CA ASP A 3 17.97 -12.50 10.91
C ASP A 3 17.13 -11.66 9.92
N ASN A 4 17.70 -11.31 8.77
CA ASN A 4 17.02 -10.56 7.72
C ASN A 4 16.19 -11.45 6.78
N GLU A 5 16.46 -12.76 6.70
CA GLU A 5 15.73 -13.68 5.80
C GLU A 5 14.35 -14.06 6.37
N SER A 6 14.22 -14.15 7.70
CA SER A 6 12.94 -14.43 8.39
C SER A 6 11.92 -13.29 8.25
N LYS A 7 12.38 -12.03 8.20
CA LYS A 7 11.51 -10.87 7.95
C LYS A 7 11.01 -10.82 6.50
N GLY A 8 11.81 -11.31 5.55
CA GLY A 8 11.38 -11.49 4.15
C GLY A 8 10.32 -12.58 4.01
N HIS A 9 10.61 -13.77 4.54
CA HIS A 9 9.72 -14.93 4.47
C HIS A 9 8.36 -14.68 5.14
N GLY A 10 8.33 -14.04 6.31
CA GLY A 10 7.08 -13.73 7.00
C GLY A 10 6.18 -12.76 6.20
N LYS A 11 6.77 -11.87 5.42
CA LYS A 11 6.05 -10.89 4.60
C LYS A 11 5.49 -11.53 3.32
N GLU A 12 6.24 -12.43 2.71
CA GLU A 12 5.77 -13.24 1.57
C GLU A 12 4.64 -14.20 1.97
N LEU A 13 4.77 -14.89 3.11
CA LEU A 13 3.73 -15.77 3.63
C LEU A 13 2.45 -15.00 3.96
N LYS A 14 2.57 -13.82 4.58
CA LYS A 14 1.43 -12.96 4.88
C LYS A 14 0.79 -12.37 3.62
N GLY A 15 1.59 -12.07 2.60
CA GLY A 15 1.14 -11.63 1.28
C GLY A 15 0.36 -12.72 0.56
N LYS A 16 0.95 -13.91 0.42
CA LYS A 16 0.29 -15.09 -0.17
C LYS A 16 -0.96 -15.49 0.61
N GLY A 17 -0.93 -15.43 1.94
CA GLY A 17 -2.09 -15.71 2.78
C GLY A 17 -3.23 -14.73 2.53
N LYS A 18 -2.95 -13.43 2.41
CA LYS A 18 -3.96 -12.41 2.05
C LYS A 18 -4.48 -12.58 0.63
N GLU A 19 -3.63 -12.88 -0.33
CA GLU A 19 -4.02 -13.10 -1.72
C GLU A 19 -4.90 -14.36 -1.86
N MET A 20 -4.54 -15.43 -1.15
CA MET A 20 -5.31 -16.66 -1.10
C MET A 20 -6.63 -16.46 -0.36
N LEU A 21 -6.64 -15.74 0.77
CA LEU A 21 -7.88 -15.38 1.47
C LEU A 21 -8.79 -14.49 0.62
N GLY A 22 -8.23 -13.54 -0.14
CA GLY A 22 -8.98 -12.69 -1.05
C GLY A 22 -9.66 -13.49 -2.15
N LYS A 23 -8.91 -14.36 -2.83
CA LYS A 23 -9.42 -15.26 -3.88
C LYS A 23 -10.42 -16.30 -3.35
N VAL A 24 -10.18 -16.87 -2.17
CA VAL A 24 -11.05 -17.88 -1.55
C VAL A 24 -12.33 -17.27 -0.98
N THR A 25 -12.27 -16.06 -0.42
CA THR A 25 -13.44 -15.37 0.15
C THR A 25 -14.34 -14.78 -0.94
N GLY A 26 -13.86 -14.62 -2.19
CA GLY A 26 -14.67 -14.18 -3.33
C GLY A 26 -15.35 -12.83 -3.10
N ASN A 27 -14.73 -11.95 -2.31
CA ASN A 27 -15.31 -10.66 -1.97
C ASN A 27 -14.75 -9.59 -2.91
N GLU A 28 -15.31 -9.50 -4.11
CA GLU A 28 -15.14 -8.35 -5.03
C GLU A 28 -15.33 -7.02 -4.30
N LYS A 29 -16.18 -6.98 -3.27
CA LYS A 29 -16.37 -5.80 -2.41
C LYS A 29 -15.12 -5.42 -1.61
N THR A 30 -14.30 -6.38 -1.19
CA THR A 30 -13.05 -6.13 -0.46
C THR A 30 -11.92 -5.78 -1.42
N GLU A 31 -11.86 -6.42 -2.58
CA GLU A 31 -10.91 -6.03 -3.65
C GLU A 31 -11.20 -4.61 -4.16
N ALA A 32 -12.46 -4.30 -4.47
CA ALA A 32 -12.87 -2.97 -4.92
C ALA A 32 -12.67 -1.89 -3.85
N LYS A 33 -12.94 -2.18 -2.57
CA LYS A 33 -12.60 -1.25 -1.47
C LYS A 33 -11.10 -1.02 -1.38
N GLY A 34 -10.30 -2.09 -1.46
CA GLY A 34 -8.85 -1.99 -1.40
C GLY A 34 -8.24 -1.24 -2.58
N GLU A 35 -8.78 -1.43 -3.78
CA GLU A 35 -8.35 -0.71 -4.99
C GLU A 35 -8.74 0.77 -4.92
N GLY A 36 -9.95 1.08 -4.44
CA GLY A 36 -10.40 2.45 -4.16
C GLY A 36 -9.52 3.17 -3.14
N GLU A 37 -9.20 2.53 -2.02
CA GLU A 37 -8.27 3.08 -1.01
C GLU A 37 -6.85 3.29 -1.56
N GLN A 38 -6.37 2.39 -2.44
CA GLN A 38 -5.07 2.58 -3.08
C GLN A 38 -5.05 3.78 -4.03
N VAL A 39 -6.11 3.97 -4.82
CA VAL A 39 -6.25 5.11 -5.72
C VAL A 39 -6.32 6.41 -4.93
N GLU A 40 -7.16 6.46 -3.89
CA GLU A 40 -7.32 7.62 -3.03
C GLU A 40 -6.02 7.96 -2.29
N GLY A 41 -5.33 6.95 -1.77
CA GLY A 41 -4.02 7.11 -1.13
C GLY A 41 -2.94 7.62 -2.09
N LYS A 42 -2.90 7.13 -3.34
CA LYS A 42 -1.98 7.65 -4.38
C LYS A 42 -2.31 9.11 -4.74
N ALA A 43 -3.59 9.44 -4.88
CA ALA A 43 -4.04 10.78 -5.17
C ALA A 43 -3.66 11.76 -4.04
N GLN A 44 -3.95 11.42 -2.78
CA GLN A 44 -3.54 12.22 -1.62
C GLN A 44 -2.02 12.39 -1.56
N LYS A 45 -1.24 11.34 -1.83
CA LYS A 45 0.23 11.42 -1.81
C LYS A 45 0.78 12.37 -2.87
N ASN A 46 0.19 12.37 -4.06
CA ASN A 46 0.58 13.29 -5.14
C ASN A 46 0.19 14.74 -4.81
N VAL A 47 -1.03 14.96 -4.30
CA VAL A 47 -1.47 16.30 -3.87
C VAL A 47 -0.60 16.82 -2.73
N GLY A 48 -0.30 15.97 -1.74
CA GLY A 48 0.60 16.30 -0.64
C GLY A 48 1.98 16.70 -1.14
N LYS A 49 2.60 15.92 -2.03
CA LYS A 49 3.89 16.26 -2.64
C LYS A 49 3.86 17.57 -3.43
N ALA A 50 2.78 17.84 -4.18
CA ALA A 50 2.64 19.08 -4.91
C ALA A 50 2.51 20.30 -3.98
N GLN A 51 1.71 20.18 -2.92
CA GLN A 51 1.63 21.23 -1.89
C GLN A 51 2.96 21.43 -1.16
N ASP A 52 3.68 20.35 -0.85
CA ASP A 52 4.97 20.40 -0.17
C ASP A 52 6.04 21.08 -1.04
N ALA A 53 6.05 20.79 -2.34
CA ALA A 53 6.93 21.45 -3.31
C ALA A 53 6.61 22.95 -3.43
N LEU A 54 5.32 23.32 -3.50
CA LEU A 54 4.90 24.72 -3.57
C LEU A 54 5.18 25.50 -2.28
N LYS A 55 5.09 24.84 -1.12
CA LYS A 55 5.48 25.45 0.17
C LYS A 55 6.99 25.60 0.27
N SER A 56 7.76 24.59 -0.15
CA SER A 56 9.23 24.63 -0.15
C SER A 56 9.79 25.72 -1.05
N ASP A 57 9.10 26.05 -2.15
CA ASP A 57 9.48 27.17 -3.05
C ASP A 57 9.16 28.54 -2.44
N LYS A 58 8.21 28.61 -1.49
CA LYS A 58 7.76 29.86 -0.87
C LYS A 58 8.48 30.19 0.45
N ASP A 59 9.13 29.20 1.06
CA ASP A 59 9.95 29.32 2.27
C ASP A 59 11.45 29.58 1.97
N ARG A 60 11.82 29.75 0.69
CA ARG A 60 13.21 30.05 0.26
C ARG A 60 13.37 31.51 -0.15
#